data_AF-A0A5D3DSQ6-F1
#
_entry.id   AF-A0A5D3DSQ6-F1
#
_cell.length_a   1.000
_cell.length_b   1.000
_cell.length_c   1.000
_cell.angle_alpha   90.00
_cell.angle_beta   90.00
_cell.angle_gamma   90.00
#
_symmetry.space_group_name_H-M   'P 1'
#
loop_
_entity.id
_entity.type
_entity.pdbx_description
1 polymer ?
#
loop_
_entity_poly.entity_id
_entity_poly.type
_entity_poly.pdbx_seq_one_letter_code
_entity_poly.pdbx_strand_id
1 'polypeptide(L)'
;MDLVKIDVIHQRIFPNRQTTEKRIERKSTYIFDEKCHQAFQTLKDMLTPTSILITPDWLQPFELMCDTSDVTVGAILGQKKDKVIHPIYYAGYK
;
A
#
# COMPACT_ATOMS: atom_id res chain seq x y z
N MET A 1 0.63 20.44 -11.93
CA MET A 1 -0.08 20.26 -10.65
C MET A 1 0.96 20.52 -9.59
N ASP A 2 0.91 21.71 -8.98
CA ASP A 2 2.04 22.25 -8.21
C ASP A 2 2.15 21.56 -6.86
N LEU A 3 3.36 21.12 -6.49
CA LEU A 3 3.66 20.46 -5.20
C LEU A 3 3.11 21.26 -4.01
N VAL A 4 3.10 22.60 -4.13
CA VAL A 4 2.53 23.54 -3.15
C VAL A 4 1.05 23.29 -2.86
N LYS A 5 0.27 22.81 -3.83
CA LYS A 5 -1.18 22.54 -3.66
C LYS A 5 -1.44 21.20 -2.97
N ILE A 6 -0.54 20.23 -3.13
CA ILE A 6 -0.63 18.91 -2.49
C ILE A 6 -0.25 19.03 -1.00
N ASP A 7 0.79 19.80 -0.68
CA ASP A 7 1.19 20.11 0.70
C ASP A 7 0.04 20.74 1.50
N VAL A 8 -0.70 21.68 0.90
CA VAL A 8 -1.82 22.36 1.56
C VAL A 8 -2.98 21.39 1.85
N ILE A 9 -3.21 20.37 1.02
CA ILE A 9 -4.27 19.38 1.24
C ILE A 9 -3.85 18.39 2.34
N HIS A 10 -2.60 17.92 2.32
CA HIS A 10 -2.11 16.98 3.32
C HIS A 10 -2.06 17.59 4.74
N GLN A 11 -1.65 18.85 4.86
CA GLN A 11 -1.64 19.59 6.13
C GLN A 11 -3.04 19.85 6.70
N ARG A 12 -4.07 19.97 5.84
CA ARG A 12 -5.46 20.16 6.26
C ARG A 12 -6.11 18.91 6.84
N ILE A 13 -5.70 17.74 6.36
CA ILE A 13 -6.27 16.45 6.77
C ILE A 13 -5.58 15.90 8.02
N PHE A 14 -4.28 16.15 8.21
CA PHE A 14 -3.52 15.61 9.34
C PHE A 14 -2.70 16.69 10.08
N PRO A 15 -3.35 17.59 10.83
CA PRO A 15 -2.71 18.77 11.41
C PRO A 15 -1.70 18.50 12.55
N ASN A 16 -1.55 17.24 13.01
CA ASN A 16 -0.75 16.89 14.18
C ASN A 16 0.23 15.73 13.98
N ARG A 17 0.53 15.36 12.72
CA ARG A 17 1.52 14.32 12.47
C ARG A 17 2.91 14.90 12.69
N GLN A 18 3.52 14.63 13.84
CA GLN A 18 4.97 14.73 13.97
C GLN A 18 5.56 13.76 12.94
N THR A 19 6.20 14.29 11.90
CA THR A 19 7.01 13.51 10.97
C THR A 19 8.21 12.96 11.73
N THR A 20 8.03 11.87 12.47
CA THR A 20 9.11 10.96 12.81
C THR A 20 9.38 10.06 11.60
N GLU A 21 9.63 10.68 10.45
CA GLU A 21 10.40 10.03 9.41
C GLU A 21 11.82 9.93 9.93
N LYS A 22 12.09 8.92 10.77
CA LYS A 22 13.45 8.42 10.92
C LYS A 22 13.76 7.67 9.62
N ARG A 23 13.94 8.46 8.56
CA ARG A 23 14.44 8.02 7.26
C ARG A 23 15.74 7.29 7.55
N ILE A 24 15.80 6.00 7.21
CA ILE A 24 17.04 5.24 7.30
C ILE A 24 18.06 5.99 6.44
N GLU A 25 18.98 6.72 7.08
CA GLU A 25 20.06 7.37 6.38
C GLU A 25 20.83 6.25 5.66
N ARG A 26 20.91 6.32 4.32
CA ARG A 26 21.64 5.41 3.45
C ARG A 26 23.17 5.52 3.65
N LYS A 27 23.63 5.44 4.90
CA LYS A 27 25.05 5.49 5.26
C LYS A 27 25.62 4.13 5.62
N SER A 28 24.78 3.10 5.75
CA SER A 28 25.20 1.72 5.95
C SER A 28 24.74 0.83 4.81
N THR A 29 25.64 -0.04 4.34
CA THR A 29 25.33 -1.09 3.38
C THR A 29 24.39 -2.08 4.04
N TYR A 30 23.14 -2.12 3.59
CA TYR A 30 22.20 -3.15 4.02
C TYR A 30 22.58 -4.48 3.37
N ILE A 31 22.88 -5.50 4.19
CA ILE A 31 23.20 -6.84 3.72
C ILE A 31 21.97 -7.71 3.96
N PHE A 32 21.37 -8.17 2.87
CA PHE A 32 20.28 -9.15 2.91
C PHE A 32 20.88 -10.55 3.12
N ASP A 33 21.00 -10.94 4.38
CA ASP A 33 21.61 -12.20 4.79
C ASP A 33 20.62 -13.38 4.80
N GLU A 34 21.11 -14.58 5.13
CA GLU A 34 20.30 -15.80 5.17
C GLU A 34 19.13 -15.71 6.17
N LYS A 35 19.31 -14.99 7.29
CA LYS A 35 18.24 -14.79 8.26
C LYS A 35 17.13 -13.90 7.69
N CYS A 36 17.51 -12.85 6.96
CA CYS A 36 16.56 -12.00 6.23
C CYS A 36 15.82 -12.81 5.16
N HIS A 37 16.52 -13.69 4.44
CA HIS A 37 15.90 -14.57 3.45
C HIS A 37 14.85 -15.50 4.06
N GLN A 38 15.19 -16.19 5.15
CA GLN A 38 14.26 -17.09 5.84
C GLN A 38 13.04 -16.35 6.38
N ALA A 39 13.24 -15.21 7.04
CA ALA A 39 12.13 -14.38 7.52
C ALA A 39 11.21 -13.91 6.38
N PHE A 40 11.79 -13.52 5.23
CA PHE A 40 11.01 -13.14 4.05
C PHE A 40 10.22 -14.30 3.46
N GLN A 41 10.79 -15.51 3.37
CA GLN A 41 10.06 -16.68 2.91
C GLN A 41 8.92 -17.04 3.87
N THR A 42 9.16 -17.00 5.19
CA THR A 42 8.08 -17.20 6.18
C THR A 42 6.96 -16.18 6.00
N LEU A 43 7.29 -14.90 5.80
CA LEU A 43 6.27 -13.87 5.53
C LEU A 43 5.51 -14.15 4.23
N LYS A 44 6.20 -14.56 3.17
CA LYS A 44 5.54 -14.97 1.92
C LYS A 44 4.59 -16.13 2.15
N ASP A 45 5.02 -17.20 2.81
CA ASP A 45 4.20 -18.38 3.04
C ASP A 45 2.95 -18.03 3.86
N MET A 46 3.08 -17.14 4.83
CA MET A 46 1.94 -16.64 5.63
C MET A 46 0.99 -15.74 4.84
N LEU A 47 1.49 -14.96 3.87
CA LEU A 47 0.69 -14.04 3.05
C LEU A 47 0.11 -14.67 1.78
N THR A 48 0.71 -15.76 1.29
CA THR A 48 0.30 -16.47 0.06
C THR A 48 -1.14 -17.00 0.12
N PRO A 49 -1.66 -17.56 1.24
CA PRO A 49 -3.07 -17.94 1.32
C PRO A 49 -4.02 -16.74 1.43
N THR A 50 -3.51 -15.53 1.72
CA THR A 50 -4.33 -14.38 2.20
C THR A 50 -4.76 -13.40 1.10
N SER A 51 -4.40 -13.60 -0.17
CA SER A 51 -5.01 -12.81 -1.25
C SER A 51 -5.20 -13.63 -2.50
N ILE A 52 -6.25 -14.46 -2.48
CA ILE A 52 -6.82 -15.00 -3.70
C ILE A 52 -7.66 -13.86 -4.29
N LEU A 53 -7.12 -13.20 -5.33
CA LEU A 53 -7.92 -12.27 -6.13
C LEU A 53 -9.22 -12.97 -6.51
N ILE A 54 -10.35 -12.35 -6.17
CA ILE A 54 -11.66 -12.93 -6.48
C ILE A 54 -12.07 -12.48 -7.88
N THR A 55 -12.69 -13.38 -8.63
CA THR A 55 -13.31 -13.03 -9.92
C THR A 55 -14.32 -11.90 -9.71
N PRO A 56 -14.30 -10.83 -10.54
CA PRO A 56 -15.26 -9.75 -10.43
C PRO A 56 -16.69 -10.25 -10.67
N ASP A 57 -17.61 -9.82 -9.80
CA ASP A 57 -19.05 -9.95 -10.04
C ASP A 57 -19.55 -8.68 -10.73
N TRP A 58 -19.76 -8.72 -12.04
CA TRP A 58 -20.18 -7.55 -12.82
C TRP A 58 -21.54 -6.96 -12.43
N LEU A 59 -22.32 -7.65 -11.61
CA LEU A 59 -23.60 -7.15 -11.10
C LEU A 59 -23.45 -6.33 -9.81
N GLN A 60 -22.28 -6.34 -9.18
CA GLN A 60 -22.02 -5.62 -7.93
C GLN A 60 -21.16 -4.36 -8.14
N PRO A 61 -21.38 -3.31 -7.33
CA PRO A 61 -20.57 -2.10 -7.40
C PRO A 61 -19.14 -2.37 -6.95
N PHE A 62 -18.19 -1.70 -7.60
CA PHE A 62 -16.78 -1.72 -7.23
C PHE A 62 -16.45 -0.60 -6.24
N GLU A 63 -15.50 -0.87 -5.35
CA GLU A 63 -14.88 0.11 -4.46
C GLU A 63 -13.39 0.26 -4.84
N LEU A 64 -12.94 1.51 -4.98
CA LEU A 64 -11.55 1.85 -5.26
C LEU A 64 -10.91 2.47 -4.01
N MET A 65 -9.84 1.87 -3.54
CA MET A 65 -9.01 2.40 -2.45
C MET A 65 -7.66 2.79 -3.02
N CYS A 66 -7.23 4.04 -2.83
CA CYS A 66 -5.93 4.51 -3.31
C CYS A 66 -5.09 5.04 -2.15
N ASP A 67 -3.79 4.78 -2.20
CA ASP A 67 -2.79 5.39 -1.33
C ASP A 67 -1.65 5.93 -2.19
N THR A 68 -1.06 7.06 -1.78
CA THR A 68 -0.03 7.75 -2.56
C THR A 68 1.13 8.13 -1.67
N SER A 69 2.35 7.80 -2.10
CA SER A 69 3.58 8.40 -1.59
C SER A 69 4.04 9.52 -2.53
N ASP A 70 5.05 10.27 -2.11
CA ASP A 70 5.67 11.34 -2.90
C ASP A 70 6.16 10.89 -4.29
N VAL A 71 6.38 9.58 -4.48
CA VAL A 71 6.97 9.00 -5.70
C VAL A 71 6.14 7.89 -6.32
N THR A 72 5.04 7.45 -5.70
CA THR A 72 4.25 6.33 -6.20
C THR A 72 2.78 6.48 -5.84
N VAL A 73 1.89 6.08 -6.74
CA VAL A 73 0.46 5.91 -6.48
C VAL A 73 0.16 4.40 -6.50
N GLY A 74 -0.47 3.90 -5.45
CA GLY A 74 -1.03 2.55 -5.38
C GLY A 74 -2.55 2.61 -5.32
N ALA A 75 -3.22 1.67 -5.97
CA ALA A 75 -4.66 1.53 -5.95
C ALA A 75 -5.08 0.06 -5.84
N ILE A 76 -6.17 -0.19 -5.13
CA ILE A 76 -6.83 -1.47 -4.97
C ILE A 76 -8.25 -1.32 -5.48
N LEU A 77 -8.64 -2.14 -6.46
CA LEU A 77 -10.01 -2.32 -6.88
C LEU A 77 -10.58 -3.55 -6.15
N GLY A 78 -11.69 -3.38 -5.44
CA GLY A 78 -12.35 -4.46 -4.73
C GLY A 78 -13.87 -4.40 -4.84
N GLN A 79 -14.51 -5.43 -4.32
CA GLN A 79 -15.97 -5.50 -4.16
C GLN A 79 -16.32 -5.88 -2.73
N LYS A 80 -17.41 -5.32 -2.22
CA LYS A 80 -17.84 -5.55 -0.84
C LYS A 80 -18.77 -6.75 -0.76
N LYS A 81 -18.37 -7.79 -0.04
CA LYS A 81 -19.20 -8.96 0.26
C LYS A 81 -19.18 -9.20 1.76
N ASP A 82 -20.35 -9.41 2.37
CA ASP A 82 -20.48 -9.64 3.82
C ASP A 82 -19.79 -8.56 4.69
N LYS A 83 -19.81 -7.30 4.22
CA LYS A 83 -19.15 -6.12 4.80
C LYS A 83 -17.62 -6.11 4.75
N VAL A 84 -17.01 -7.10 4.09
CA VAL A 84 -15.57 -7.19 3.87
C VAL A 84 -15.27 -6.80 2.41
N ILE A 85 -14.22 -6.02 2.21
CA ILE A 85 -13.74 -5.70 0.85
C ILE A 85 -12.88 -6.85 0.37
N HIS A 86 -13.26 -7.43 -0.76
CA HIS A 86 -12.51 -8.46 -1.44
C HIS A 86 -11.73 -7.85 -2.61
N PRO A 87 -10.39 -7.91 -2.59
CA PRO A 87 -9.57 -7.39 -3.68
C PRO A 87 -9.78 -8.17 -4.97
N ILE A 88 -9.91 -7.44 -6.08
CA ILE A 88 -10.03 -7.96 -7.45
C ILE A 88 -8.77 -7.62 -8.24
N TYR A 89 -8.23 -6.42 -8.04
CA TYR A 89 -7.04 -5.97 -8.75
C TYR A 89 -6.20 -4.98 -7.94
N TYR A 90 -4.89 -5.04 -8.13
CA TYR A 90 -3.92 -4.06 -7.61
C TYR A 90 -3.29 -3.32 -8.78
N ALA A 91 -3.29 -1.99 -8.72
CA ALA A 91 -2.65 -1.13 -9.68
C ALA A 91 -1.59 -0.26 -8.98
N GLY A 92 -0.48 0.01 -9.65
CA GLY A 92 0.56 0.89 -9.16
C GLY A 92 1.14 1.72 -10.29
N TYR A 93 1.43 2.98 -10.01
CA TYR A 93 2.12 3.91 -10.90
C TYR A 93 3.28 4.56 -10.14
N LYS A 94 4.44 4.64 -10.77
CA LYS A 94 5.67 5.22 -10.23
C LYS A 94 6.25 6.21 -11.22
#